data_AF-A0A6A3NGV4-F1
#
_entry.id   AF-A0A6A3NGV4-F1
#
_cell.length_a   1.000
_cell.length_b   1.000
_cell.length_c   1.000
_cell.angle_alpha   90.00
_cell.angle_beta   90.00
_cell.angle_gamma   90.00
#
_symmetry.space_group_name_H-M   'P 1'
#
loop_
_entity.id
_entity.type
_entity.pdbx_description
1 polymer ?
#
loop_
_entity_poly.entity_id
_entity_poly.type
_entity_poly.pdbx_seq_one_letter_code
_entity_poly.pdbx_strand_id
1 'polypeptide(L)'
;MEKLYPIVRDPVTEEMDKADIQMVRNTRAARMEKQADGKLTFVVTITGEEHKAPDFDGILYTVGQEPCTNELDLADLRVKLTKSAAARQNDR
;
A
#
# COMPACT_ATOMS: atom_id res chain seq x y z
N MET A 1 -6.40 0.26 10.86
CA MET A 1 -5.13 -0.51 10.90
C MET A 1 -5.01 -1.08 12.29
N GLU A 2 -5.41 -2.35 12.44
CA GLU A 2 -5.21 -3.07 13.68
C GLU A 2 -3.69 -3.25 13.87
N LYS A 3 -3.16 -2.71 14.97
CA LYS A 3 -1.74 -2.79 15.24
C LYS A 3 -1.46 -4.20 15.75
N LEU A 4 -0.68 -4.98 15.02
CA LEU A 4 -0.10 -6.20 15.58
C LEU A 4 0.66 -5.82 16.87
N TYR A 5 0.39 -6.54 17.95
CA TYR A 5 1.10 -6.31 19.21
C TYR A 5 2.62 -6.54 19.00
N PRO A 6 3.49 -5.73 19.63
CA PRO A 6 4.95 -5.88 19.47
C PRO A 6 5.45 -7.30 19.71
N ILE A 7 4.88 -7.98 20.72
CA ILE A 7 5.20 -9.37 21.06
C ILE A 7 4.96 -10.37 19.92
N VAL A 8 4.10 -10.04 18.95
CA VAL A 8 3.86 -10.86 17.76
C VAL A 8 4.64 -10.32 16.56
N ARG A 9 4.66 -9.00 16.39
CA ARG A 9 5.30 -8.34 15.24
C ARG A 9 6.80 -8.61 15.18
N ASP A 10 7.49 -8.52 16.31
CA ASP A 10 8.95 -8.57 16.35
C ASP A 10 9.48 -9.98 16.04
N PRO A 11 8.93 -11.07 16.61
CA PRO A 11 9.28 -12.43 16.18
C PRO A 11 8.98 -12.70 14.71
N VAL A 12 7.85 -12.23 14.18
CA VAL A 12 7.53 -12.40 12.75
C VAL A 12 8.57 -11.71 11.87
N THR A 13 9.08 -10.56 12.30
CA THR A 13 10.12 -9.83 11.55
C THR A 13 11.43 -10.61 11.55
N GLU A 14 11.84 -11.16 12.68
CA GLU A 14 13.04 -12.01 12.76
C GLU A 14 12.93 -13.24 11.85
N GLU A 15 11.75 -13.87 11.76
CA GLU A 15 11.54 -15.01 10.86
C GLU A 15 11.54 -14.63 9.38
N MET A 16 11.05 -13.43 9.03
CA MET A 16 11.13 -12.91 7.66
C MET A 16 12.58 -12.64 7.26
N ASP A 17 13.38 -12.05 8.16
CA ASP A 17 14.81 -11.79 7.91
C ASP A 17 15.58 -13.10 7.71
N LYS A 18 15.28 -14.15 8.50
CA LYS A 18 15.87 -15.50 8.31
C LYS A 18 15.49 -16.14 6.96
N ALA A 19 14.36 -15.73 6.39
CA ALA A 19 13.91 -16.17 5.08
C ALA A 19 14.44 -15.28 3.93
N ASP A 20 15.38 -14.39 4.20
CA ASP A 20 15.96 -13.43 3.24
C ASP A 20 14.93 -12.43 2.68
N ILE A 21 13.87 -12.15 3.45
CA ILE A 21 12.85 -11.16 3.11
C ILE A 21 13.20 -9.84 3.79
N GLN A 22 13.68 -8.86 3.02
CA GLN A 22 14.02 -7.55 3.54
C GLN A 22 12.77 -6.71 3.87
N MET A 23 12.49 -6.52 5.15
CA MET A 23 11.42 -5.61 5.61
C MET A 23 11.93 -4.16 5.76
N VAL A 24 11.46 -3.27 4.88
CA VAL A 24 11.70 -1.82 5.02
C VAL A 24 10.47 -1.15 5.66
N ARG A 25 10.68 -0.41 6.75
CA ARG A 25 9.62 0.26 7.53
C ARG A 25 9.71 1.77 7.40
N ASN A 26 8.63 2.46 7.80
CA ASN A 26 8.49 3.92 7.70
C ASN A 26 8.69 4.44 6.28
N THR A 27 8.25 3.63 5.31
CA THR A 27 8.38 3.86 3.89
C THR A 27 7.03 4.23 3.30
N ARG A 28 7.01 5.22 2.41
CA ARG A 28 5.84 5.58 1.62
C ARG A 28 6.16 5.48 0.13
N ALA A 29 5.33 4.75 -0.62
CA ALA A 29 5.43 4.72 -2.07
C ALA A 29 5.22 6.13 -2.65
N ALA A 30 6.13 6.59 -3.49
CA ALA A 30 6.01 7.87 -4.20
C ALA A 30 5.59 7.64 -5.66
N ARG A 31 6.35 6.80 -6.39
CA ARG A 31 6.08 6.45 -7.80
C ARG A 31 6.82 5.16 -8.19
N MET A 32 6.47 4.62 -9.36
CA MET A 32 7.21 3.57 -10.04
C MET A 32 7.74 4.10 -11.38
N GLU A 33 8.99 3.82 -11.68
CA GLU A 33 9.65 4.21 -12.92
C GLU A 33 9.96 2.94 -13.73
N LYS A 34 9.42 2.81 -14.94
CA LYS A 34 9.76 1.69 -15.85
C LYS A 34 11.05 2.01 -16.59
N GLN A 35 12.00 1.09 -16.56
CA GLN A 35 13.30 1.23 -17.20
C GLN A 35 13.31 0.69 -18.63
N ALA A 36 14.36 1.01 -19.38
CA ALA A 36 14.52 0.61 -20.78
C ALA A 36 14.70 -0.91 -20.96
N ASP A 37 15.27 -1.59 -19.96
CA ASP A 37 15.43 -3.05 -19.91
C ASP A 37 14.14 -3.79 -19.52
N GLY A 38 13.06 -3.06 -19.22
CA GLY A 38 11.78 -3.60 -18.81
C GLY A 38 11.60 -3.76 -17.30
N LYS A 39 12.66 -3.56 -16.49
CA LYS A 39 12.57 -3.60 -15.03
C LYS A 39 11.91 -2.35 -14.45
N LEU A 40 11.59 -2.41 -13.17
CA LEU A 40 10.95 -1.34 -12.41
C LEU A 40 11.89 -0.80 -11.34
N THR A 41 11.92 0.53 -11.22
CA THR A 41 12.48 1.22 -10.06
C THR A 41 11.35 1.70 -9.19
N PHE A 42 11.34 1.27 -7.93
CA PHE A 42 10.41 1.74 -6.94
C PHE A 42 11.00 2.96 -6.23
N VAL A 43 10.34 4.10 -6.39
CA VAL A 43 10.73 5.32 -5.69
C VAL A 43 9.87 5.47 -4.46
N VAL A 44 10.53 5.57 -3.32
CA VAL A 44 9.89 5.63 -2.01
C VAL A 44 10.43 6.81 -1.22
N THR A 45 9.63 7.29 -0.28
CA THR A 45 10.07 8.23 0.75
C THR A 45 10.33 7.46 2.03
N ILE A 46 11.54 7.58 2.57
CA ILE A 46 11.93 7.05 3.89
C ILE A 46 12.34 8.24 4.74
N THR A 47 11.72 8.40 5.91
CA THR A 47 12.04 9.51 6.84
C THR A 47 12.00 10.93 6.21
N GLY A 48 11.23 11.11 5.13
CA GLY A 48 11.09 12.38 4.42
C GLY A 48 12.01 12.57 3.21
N GLU A 49 12.96 11.66 2.98
CA GLU A 49 13.87 11.69 1.84
C GLU A 49 13.46 10.68 0.76
N GLU A 50 13.68 11.01 -0.51
CA GLU A 50 13.46 10.06 -1.61
C GLU A 50 14.61 9.07 -1.73
N HIS A 51 14.24 7.80 -1.86
CA HIS A 51 15.14 6.69 -2.14
C HIS A 51 14.65 5.94 -3.37
N LYS A 52 15.60 5.47 -4.18
CA LYS A 52 15.33 4.62 -5.34
C LYS A 52 15.76 3.20 -5.03
N ALA A 53 14.83 2.27 -5.19
CA ALA A 53 15.10 0.83 -5.14
C ALA A 53 14.90 0.28 -6.56
N PRO A 54 15.99 0.05 -7.32
CA PRO A 54 15.91 -0.43 -8.70
C PRO A 54 15.71 -1.95 -8.79
N ASP A 55 15.70 -2.46 -10.02
CA ASP A 55 15.86 -3.88 -10.36
C ASP A 55 14.72 -4.83 -10.02
N PHE A 56 13.49 -4.34 -9.87
CA PHE A 56 12.32 -5.20 -9.67
C PHE A 56 11.72 -5.67 -11.01
N ASP A 57 11.46 -6.97 -11.14
CA ASP A 57 10.68 -7.52 -12.27
C ASP A 57 9.17 -7.22 -12.13
N GLY A 58 8.69 -7.06 -10.90
CA GLY A 58 7.30 -6.80 -10.59
C GLY A 58 7.12 -6.18 -9.21
N ILE A 59 6.04 -5.42 -9.05
CA ILE A 59 5.69 -4.77 -7.78
C ILE A 59 4.25 -5.16 -7.44
N LEU A 60 4.06 -5.76 -6.27
CA LEU A 60 2.76 -6.07 -5.70
C LEU A 60 2.34 -4.96 -4.73
N TYR A 61 1.21 -4.29 -5.00
CA TYR A 61 0.74 -3.15 -4.22
C TYR A 61 -0.49 -3.49 -3.37
N THR A 62 -0.28 -3.76 -2.07
CA THR A 62 -1.32 -4.25 -1.15
C THR A 62 -1.51 -3.32 0.06
N VAL A 63 -1.89 -2.07 -0.19
CA VAL A 63 -2.03 -1.04 0.87
C VAL A 63 -3.38 -1.07 1.61
N GLY A 64 -4.36 -1.80 1.10
CA GLY A 64 -5.69 -1.91 1.69
C GLY A 64 -6.74 -2.33 0.67
N GLN A 65 -7.98 -2.36 1.13
CA GLN A 65 -9.16 -2.62 0.28
C GLN A 65 -10.19 -1.53 0.57
N GLU A 66 -10.87 -1.08 -0.48
CA GLU A 66 -11.96 -0.11 -0.40
C GLU A 66 -13.30 -0.79 -0.74
N PRO A 67 -14.40 -0.51 -0.02
CA PRO A 67 -15.71 -1.03 -0.37
C PRO A 67 -16.16 -0.55 -1.75
N CYS A 68 -16.48 -1.48 -2.66
CA CYS A 68 -16.94 -1.15 -4.01
C CYS A 68 -18.44 -0.79 -3.99
N THR A 69 -18.75 0.50 -3.79
CA THR A 69 -20.14 1.00 -3.67
C THR A 69 -20.52 2.01 -4.75
N ASN A 70 -19.58 2.37 -5.63
CA ASN A 70 -19.75 3.42 -6.63
C ASN A 70 -20.73 3.08 -7.75
N GLU A 71 -21.00 1.79 -7.97
CA GLU A 71 -21.83 1.29 -9.08
C GLU A 71 -23.22 0.81 -8.63
N LEU A 72 -23.61 1.13 -7.39
CA LEU A 72 -24.83 0.62 -6.76
C LEU A 72 -25.96 1.65 -6.67
N ASP A 73 -25.79 2.84 -7.26
CA ASP A 73 -26.77 3.95 -7.27
C ASP A 73 -27.39 4.25 -5.88
N LEU A 74 -26.61 4.03 -4.82
CA LEU A 74 -27.08 4.08 -3.43
C LEU A 74 -27.55 5.49 -3.02
N ALA A 75 -27.07 6.52 -3.71
CA ALA A 75 -27.50 7.89 -3.51
C ALA A 75 -28.98 8.08 -3.87
N ASP A 76 -29.42 7.49 -4.99
CA ASP A 76 -30.82 7.57 -5.46
C ASP A 76 -31.76 6.80 -4.52
N LEU A 77 -31.24 5.73 -3.91
CA LEU A 77 -31.92 4.95 -2.88
C LEU A 77 -31.84 5.59 -1.47
N ARG A 78 -31.21 6.77 -1.35
CA ARG A 78 -31.01 7.52 -0.10
C ARG A 78 -30.27 6.72 0.99
N VAL A 79 -29.47 5.74 0.59
CA VAL A 79 -28.62 4.97 1.50
C VAL A 79 -27.37 5.79 1.83
N LYS A 80 -27.16 6.05 3.12
CA LYS A 80 -25.99 6.80 3.59
C LYS A 80 -24.80 5.87 3.79
N LEU A 81 -23.69 6.20 3.14
CA LEU A 81 -22.41 5.53 3.35
C LEU A 81 -21.74 6.04 4.63
N THR A 82 -21.04 5.14 5.32
CA THR A 82 -20.12 5.53 6.40
C THR A 82 -18.89 6.22 5.80
N LYS A 83 -18.14 6.98 6.61
CA LYS A 83 -16.92 7.67 6.15
C LYS A 83 -15.90 6.73 5.48
N SER A 84 -15.80 5.50 5.95
CA SER A 84 -14.91 4.49 5.38
C SER A 84 -15.38 3.93 4.04
N ALA A 85 -16.67 4.02 3.74
CA ALA A 85 -17.24 3.61 2.45
C ALA A 85 -17.41 4.77 1.45
N ALA A 86 -17.39 6.03 1.92
CA ALA A 86 -17.63 7.22 1.10
C ALA A 86 -16.34 7.86 0.51
N ALA A 87 -15.15 7.29 0.76
CA ALA A 87 -13.87 7.99 0.62
C ALA A 87 -13.49 8.49 -0.79
N ARG A 88 -14.20 8.09 -1.86
CA ARG A 88 -13.90 8.50 -3.24
C ARG A 88 -15.09 8.80 -4.17
N GLN A 89 -16.33 8.88 -3.66
CA GLN A 89 -17.45 9.29 -4.53
C GLN A 89 -17.32 10.73 -5.08
N ASN A 90 -16.48 11.58 -4.45
CA ASN A 90 -16.32 12.99 -4.81
C ASN A 90 -15.11 13.32 -5.72
N ASP A 91 -14.35 12.33 -6.18
CA ASP A 91 -13.16 12.55 -7.03
C ASP A 91 -13.47 12.46 -8.55
N ARG A 92 -14.74 12.59 -8.95
CA ARG A 92 -15.19 12.63 -10.35
C ARG A 92 -15.75 13.99 -10.74
#